data_AF-A0A838DWZ2-F1
#
_entry.id   AF-A0A838DWZ2-F1
#
_cell.length_a   1.000
_cell.length_b   1.000
_cell.length_c   1.000
_cell.angle_alpha   90.00
_cell.angle_beta   90.00
_cell.angle_gamma   90.00
#
_symmetry.space_group_name_H-M   'P 1'
#
loop_
_entity.id
_entity.type
_entity.pdbx_description
1 polymer ?
#
loop_
_entity_poly.entity_id
_entity_poly.type
_entity_poly.pdbx_seq_one_letter_code
_entity_poly.pdbx_strand_id
1 'polypeptide(L)' 'VLGGYGYMKEYPAERMMRDAKITQIYEGTNQIQRLVIARDLLR' A
#
# COMPACT_ATOMS: atom_id res chain seq x y z
N VAL A 1 -0.30 -14.53 -11.44
CA VAL A 1 -1.43 -13.90 -12.17
C VAL A 1 -0.97 -13.11 -13.39
N LEU A 2 0.08 -12.26 -13.33
CA LEU A 2 0.53 -11.49 -14.52
C LEU A 2 1.94 -11.83 -15.05
N GLY A 3 2.73 -12.67 -14.37
CA GLY A 3 4.03 -13.13 -14.88
C GLY A 3 4.94 -11.99 -15.37
N GLY A 4 5.65 -12.20 -16.48
CA GLY A 4 6.50 -11.16 -17.11
C GLY A 4 5.74 -9.91 -17.55
N TYR A 5 4.45 -10.02 -17.88
CA TYR A 5 3.60 -8.90 -18.24
C TYR A 5 3.31 -7.94 -17.07
N GLY A 6 3.49 -8.38 -15.83
CA GLY A 6 3.37 -7.51 -14.65
C GLY A 6 4.64 -6.74 -14.28
N TYR A 7 5.78 -7.06 -14.91
CA TYR A 7 7.08 -6.43 -14.65
C TYR A 7 7.52 -5.47 -15.76
N MET A 8 7.00 -5.68 -16.98
CA MET A 8 7.24 -4.79 -18.11
C MET A 8 6.50 -3.46 -17.91
N LYS A 9 7.22 -2.34 -18.04
CA LYS A 9 6.70 -0.96 -17.89
C LYS A 9 5.62 -0.57 -18.92
N GLU A 10 5.40 -1.41 -19.93
CA GLU A 10 4.37 -1.22 -20.95
C GLU A 10 2.96 -1.51 -20.42
N TYR A 11 2.83 -2.31 -19.35
CA TYR A 11 1.53 -2.70 -18.81
C TYR A 11 1.26 -1.97 -17.49
N PRO A 12 0.08 -1.35 -17.31
CA PRO A 12 -0.19 -0.46 -16.17
C PRO A 12 -0.09 -1.13 -14.79
N ALA A 13 -0.03 -2.47 -14.73
CA ALA A 13 0.07 -3.24 -13.49
C ALA A 13 1.33 -2.89 -12.68
N GLU A 14 2.48 -2.65 -13.33
CA GLU A 14 3.71 -2.30 -12.61
C GLU A 14 3.60 -0.92 -11.96
N ARG A 15 2.96 0.02 -12.66
CA ARG A 15 2.72 1.39 -12.18
C ARG A 15 1.75 1.40 -11.01
N MET A 16 0.63 0.70 -11.13
CA MET A 16 -0.36 0.59 -10.06
C MET A 16 0.25 -0.01 -8.79
N MET A 17 1.13 -1.01 -8.92
CA MET A 17 1.82 -1.59 -7.78
C MET A 17 2.80 -0.60 -7.11
N ARG A 18 3.49 0.25 -7.88
CA ARG A 18 4.37 1.31 -7.35
C ARG A 18 3.55 2.37 -6.61
N ASP A 19 2.47 2.83 -7.21
CA ASP A 19 1.61 3.87 -6.64
C ASP A 19 0.93 3.34 -5.36
N ALA A 20 0.58 2.06 -5.30
CA ALA A 20 0.03 1.44 -4.09
C ALA A 20 0.97 1.47 -2.87
N LYS A 21 2.27 1.73 -3.03
CA LYS A 21 3.19 1.79 -1.88
C LYS A 21 3.08 3.12 -1.13
N ILE A 22 2.79 4.21 -1.81
CA ILE A 22 2.73 5.55 -1.19
C ILE A 22 1.53 5.68 -0.25
N THR A 23 0.42 5.01 -0.57
CA THR A 23 -0.81 5.00 0.23
C THR A 23 -0.59 4.48 1.64
N GLN A 24 0.42 3.62 1.85
CA GLN A 24 0.79 3.08 3.16
C GLN A 24 1.59 4.06 4.03
N ILE A 25 1.98 5.22 3.51
CA ILE A 25 2.93 6.14 4.13
C ILE A 25 2.34 7.55 4.29
N TYR A 26 1.66 8.07 3.27
CA TYR A 26 1.52 9.53 3.12
C TYR A 26 0.44 10.21 4.00
N GLU A 27 -0.58 9.51 4.48
CA GLU A 27 -1.63 10.06 5.35
C GLU A 27 -1.69 9.33 6.71
N GLY A 28 -0.51 8.97 7.22
CA GLY A 28 -0.38 8.13 8.40
C GLY A 28 0.08 6.73 7.99
N THR A 29 1.23 6.34 8.51
CA THR A 29 1.79 5.03 8.20
C THR A 29 0.87 3.93 8.75
N ASN A 30 0.91 2.75 8.13
CA ASN A 30 0.16 1.58 8.62
C ASN A 30 0.43 1.25 10.10
N GLN A 31 1.59 1.64 10.63
CA GLN A 31 1.95 1.48 12.04
C GLN A 31 1.18 2.47 12.93
N ILE A 32 1.07 3.73 12.52
CA ILE A 32 0.29 4.74 13.25
C ILE A 32 -1.20 4.41 13.21
N GLN A 33 -1.72 4.00 12.04
CA GLN A 33 -3.10 3.53 11.90
C GLN A 33 -3.42 2.40 12.88
N ARG A 34 -2.56 1.37 12.96
CA ARG A 34 -2.72 0.27 13.93
C ARG A 34 -2.69 0.75 15.38
N LEU A 35 -1.84 1.71 15.71
CA LEU A 35 -1.72 2.23 17.06
C LEU A 35 -2.94 3.07 17.46
N VAL A 36 -3.52 3.84 16.54
CA VAL A 36 -4.77 4.57 16.76
C VAL A 36 -5.92 3.58 17.00
N ILE A 37 -6.06 2.56 16.14
CA ILE A 37 -7.08 1.52 16.30
C ILE A 37 -6.91 0.77 17.64
N ALA A 38 -5.67 0.41 18.01
CA ALA A 38 -5.40 -0.27 19.28
C ALA A 38 -5.74 0.59 20.50
N ARG A 39 -5.50 1.92 20.45
CA ARG A 39 -5.89 2.85 21.51
C ARG A 39 -7.39 3.01 21.64
N ASP A 40 -8.11 2.98 20.53
CA ASP A 40 -9.57 3.08 20.51
C ASP A 40 -10.23 1.80 21.05
N LEU A 41 -9.67 0.62 20.71
CA LEU A 41 -10.14 -0.67 21.20
C LEU A 41 -9.90 -0.92 22.70
N LEU A 42 -8.88 -0.30 23.29
CA LEU A 42 -8.53 -0.45 24.72
C LEU A 42 -9.21 0.59 25.62
N ARG A 43 -10.12 1.39 25.05
CA ARG A 43 -10.87 2.44 25.73
C ARG A 43 -12.23 1.94 26.19
#